data_AF-A0A3P9CA92-F1
#
_entry.id   AF-A0A3P9CA92-F1
#
_cell.length_a   1.000
_cell.length_b   1.000
_cell.length_c   1.000
_cell.angle_alpha   90.00
_cell.angle_beta   90.00
_cell.angle_gamma   90.00
#
_symmetry.space_group_name_H-M   'P 1'
#
loop_
_entity.id
_entity.type
_entity.pdbx_description
1 polymer ?
#
loop_
_entity_poly.entity_id
_entity_poly.type
_entity_poly.pdbx_seq_one_letter_code
_entity_poly.pdbx_strand_id
1 'polypeptide(L)'
;EMLWLLFFLLPPVSNGSIVAKNIATGGPTVMPHIYFCRSPNMEDFTCWWHPLSNLTDGEQVTHILTYSTEQEPNLECPDYVTAGPNSCHFDSSHTSIWTVYCLTVIAITTHRNYTSQQHCLDVAEIVQTEIPVNVTYNLTNAGSDEMGQNALISWTYPVPGHVQYGWITLVYELQYRHVTESDNWKVKYPLREPQVELLGLSVDDYVVRVRCRAQHSKLWSDWSTTLVMSIPPKPSAGKLLVLILETGVGVLALLVIAFSLVLQTKRIKEFFLPAIPKSQIIGIDPVLLKKGNLDEINCQFSNFHSYRPPSSSEDVWDHVKTIPRG
;
A
#
# COMPACT_ATOMS: atom_id res chain seq x y z
N GLU A 1 7.63 11.98 -86.94
CA GLU A 1 8.03 13.35 -87.29
C GLU A 1 8.13 14.13 -85.98
N MET A 2 9.27 14.54 -85.44
CA MET A 2 10.61 14.67 -85.97
C MET A 2 11.57 14.61 -84.79
N LEU A 3 12.72 13.99 -85.05
CA LEU A 3 14.05 14.29 -84.51
C LEU A 3 14.28 14.11 -83.00
N TRP A 4 15.04 13.10 -82.53
CA TRP A 4 16.47 12.88 -82.81
C TRP A 4 17.26 14.18 -82.82
N LEU A 5 17.90 14.50 -81.69
CA LEU A 5 19.04 15.41 -81.47
C LEU A 5 18.96 15.72 -79.97
N LEU A 6 19.58 14.95 -79.07
CA LEU A 6 20.94 15.23 -78.62
C LEU A 6 21.46 13.99 -77.86
N PHE A 7 21.82 12.95 -78.61
CA PHE A 7 22.97 12.12 -78.25
C PHE A 7 24.23 12.87 -78.69
N PHE A 8 25.36 12.59 -78.03
CA PHE A 8 26.66 13.27 -78.11
C PHE A 8 26.81 14.45 -77.17
N LEU A 9 27.26 14.16 -75.95
CA LEU A 9 28.48 14.72 -75.35
C LEU A 9 28.84 13.85 -74.12
N LEU A 10 29.30 12.61 -74.37
CA LEU A 10 29.99 11.81 -73.35
C LEU A 10 31.49 12.06 -73.48
N PRO A 11 32.19 12.56 -72.44
CA PRO A 11 33.64 12.48 -72.38
C PRO A 11 34.09 11.04 -72.08
N PRO A 12 35.32 10.67 -72.49
CA PRO A 12 35.78 9.29 -72.52
C PRO A 12 36.00 8.73 -71.11
N VAL A 13 35.68 7.44 -70.97
CA VAL A 13 36.07 6.59 -69.85
C VAL A 13 37.60 6.62 -69.72
N SER A 14 38.08 7.38 -68.73
CA SER A 14 39.46 7.30 -68.25
C SER A 14 39.49 6.34 -67.08
N ASN A 15 40.08 5.18 -67.33
CA ASN A 15 40.43 4.18 -66.33
C ASN A 15 41.56 4.76 -65.44
N GLY A 16 41.19 5.44 -64.36
CA GLY A 16 42.10 6.02 -63.38
C GLY A 16 42.00 5.25 -62.07
N SER A 17 43.11 4.66 -61.65
CA SER A 17 43.26 3.87 -60.44
C SER A 17 42.52 4.45 -59.24
N ILE A 18 41.78 3.57 -58.54
CA ILE A 18 41.28 3.81 -57.20
C ILE A 18 42.50 4.05 -56.31
N VAL A 19 42.87 5.31 -56.12
CA VAL A 19 43.64 5.71 -54.95
C VAL A 19 42.65 5.62 -53.80
N ALA A 20 42.75 4.52 -53.05
CA ALA A 20 42.16 4.45 -51.72
C ALA A 20 42.73 5.60 -50.90
N LYS A 21 42.02 6.73 -50.91
CA LYS A 21 42.20 7.74 -49.88
C LYS A 21 41.67 7.06 -48.64
N ASN A 22 42.58 6.51 -47.84
CA ASN A 22 42.29 6.09 -46.48
C ASN A 22 41.64 7.29 -45.79
N ILE A 23 40.30 7.29 -45.77
CA ILE A 23 39.53 8.08 -44.84
C ILE A 23 40.01 7.55 -43.50
N ALA A 24 40.82 8.36 -42.80
CA ALA A 24 40.96 8.18 -41.37
C ALA A 24 39.52 8.14 -40.84
N THR A 25 39.08 6.97 -40.42
CA THR A 25 37.82 6.72 -39.72
C THR A 25 37.94 7.32 -38.32
N GLY A 26 38.15 8.63 -38.24
CA GLY A 26 38.06 9.42 -37.03
C GLY A 26 36.81 10.26 -37.13
N GLY A 27 35.73 9.86 -36.47
CA GLY A 27 34.63 10.78 -36.19
C GLY A 27 35.14 12.00 -35.42
N PRO A 28 34.37 13.10 -35.36
CA PRO A 28 34.77 14.27 -34.59
C PRO A 28 35.07 13.87 -33.13
N THR A 29 36.25 14.25 -32.64
CA THR A 29 36.62 14.02 -31.23
C THR A 29 35.60 14.71 -30.32
N VAL A 30 34.93 13.95 -29.46
CA VAL A 30 33.93 14.50 -28.53
C VAL A 30 34.62 14.87 -27.23
N MET A 31 34.63 16.17 -26.92
CA MET A 31 35.24 16.69 -25.70
C MET A 31 34.57 16.13 -24.43
N PRO A 32 35.32 16.00 -23.32
CA PRO A 32 34.71 15.65 -22.05
C PRO A 32 33.67 16.70 -21.67
N HIS A 33 32.58 16.28 -21.05
CA HIS A 33 31.56 17.18 -20.53
C HIS A 33 30.85 16.56 -19.33
N ILE A 34 30.58 17.40 -18.34
CA ILE A 34 29.79 17.05 -17.17
C ILE A 34 28.32 17.01 -17.63
N TYR A 35 27.69 15.84 -17.54
CA TYR A 35 26.33 15.65 -18.03
C TYR A 35 25.30 15.60 -16.90
N PHE A 36 25.75 15.28 -15.68
CA PHE A 36 24.85 15.08 -14.55
C PHE A 36 25.55 15.38 -13.23
N CYS A 37 24.86 16.08 -12.34
CA CYS A 37 25.23 16.26 -10.95
C CYS A 37 24.00 16.05 -10.07
N ARG A 38 24.19 15.44 -8.90
CA ARG A 38 23.11 15.10 -7.98
C ARG A 38 23.53 15.31 -6.54
N SER A 39 22.66 15.94 -5.76
CA SER A 39 22.69 15.90 -4.29
C SER A 39 21.46 15.15 -3.76
N PRO A 40 21.61 14.07 -2.98
CA PRO A 40 20.47 13.34 -2.41
C PRO A 40 19.85 14.04 -1.21
N ASN A 41 20.64 14.80 -0.44
CA ASN A 41 20.28 15.31 0.88
C ASN A 41 20.74 16.76 1.18
N MET A 42 21.31 17.49 0.22
CA MET A 42 21.94 18.82 0.44
C MET A 42 23.19 18.82 1.35
N GLU A 43 23.74 17.66 1.69
CA GLU A 43 24.96 17.57 2.52
C GLU A 43 26.18 17.17 1.71
N ASP A 44 25.99 16.32 0.70
CA ASP A 44 26.99 15.94 -0.27
C ASP A 44 26.42 16.09 -1.68
N PHE A 45 27.31 16.10 -2.68
CA PHE A 45 26.89 15.99 -4.06
C PHE A 45 27.94 15.29 -4.89
N THR A 46 27.51 14.79 -6.04
CA THR A 46 28.39 14.07 -6.96
C THR A 46 28.11 14.53 -8.38
N CYS A 47 29.18 14.65 -9.18
CA CYS A 47 29.09 14.96 -10.60
C CYS A 47 29.73 13.85 -11.44
N TRP A 48 29.14 13.59 -12.60
CA TRP A 48 29.61 12.61 -13.58
C TRP A 48 29.83 13.27 -14.93
N TRP A 49 30.85 12.80 -15.64
CA TRP A 49 31.18 13.26 -16.98
C TRP A 49 31.29 12.11 -17.97
N HIS A 50 31.05 12.43 -19.23
CA HIS A 50 31.47 11.57 -20.31
C HIS A 50 32.95 11.81 -20.63
N PRO A 51 33.77 10.75 -20.74
CA PRO A 51 35.16 10.90 -21.09
C PRO A 51 35.32 11.30 -22.57
N LEU A 52 36.55 11.67 -22.93
CA LEU A 52 36.94 11.92 -24.31
C LEU A 52 36.68 10.65 -25.17
N SER A 53 35.99 10.79 -26.30
CA SER A 53 35.69 9.68 -27.22
C SER A 53 36.26 9.88 -28.62
N ASN A 54 36.35 8.79 -29.40
CA ASN A 54 37.03 8.69 -30.71
C ASN A 54 38.56 8.85 -30.63
N LEU A 55 39.17 8.24 -29.62
CA LEU A 55 40.63 8.13 -29.52
C LEU A 55 41.13 6.95 -30.33
N THR A 56 42.36 7.06 -30.83
CA THR A 56 43.08 5.92 -31.42
C THR A 56 43.22 4.83 -30.35
N ASP A 57 42.94 3.57 -30.71
CA ASP A 57 43.00 2.43 -29.79
C ASP A 57 44.33 2.43 -29.00
N GLY A 58 44.24 2.50 -27.67
CA GLY A 58 45.39 2.42 -26.75
C GLY A 58 45.92 3.74 -26.18
N GLU A 59 45.32 4.89 -26.49
CA GLU A 59 45.73 6.17 -25.89
C GLU A 59 45.29 6.27 -24.41
N GLN A 60 46.25 6.41 -23.50
CA GLN A 60 45.94 6.60 -22.08
C GLN A 60 45.45 8.03 -21.83
N VAL A 61 44.30 8.15 -21.18
CA VAL A 61 43.68 9.43 -20.82
C VAL A 61 43.53 9.51 -19.32
N THR A 62 44.09 10.58 -18.75
CA THR A 62 43.88 10.92 -17.34
C THR A 62 42.92 12.09 -17.26
N HIS A 63 41.91 11.99 -16.38
CA HIS A 63 40.95 13.06 -16.16
C HIS A 63 41.28 13.78 -14.86
N ILE A 64 41.28 15.11 -14.90
CA ILE A 64 41.35 15.96 -13.71
C ILE A 64 40.11 16.86 -13.73
N LEU A 65 39.31 16.80 -12.68
CA LEU A 65 38.23 17.75 -12.45
C LEU A 65 38.74 18.83 -11.51
N THR A 66 38.63 20.08 -11.96
CA THR A 66 38.86 21.26 -11.14
C THR A 66 37.54 21.99 -10.89
N TYR A 67 37.45 22.68 -9.76
CA TYR A 67 36.30 23.51 -9.44
C TYR A 67 36.73 24.81 -8.78
N SER A 68 35.85 25.80 -8.85
CA SER A 68 36.00 27.07 -8.14
C SER A 68 34.70 27.42 -7.44
N THR A 69 34.81 28.01 -6.27
CA THR A 69 33.71 28.67 -5.58
C THR A 69 33.95 30.18 -5.60
N GLU A 70 33.01 30.97 -5.05
CA GLU A 70 33.22 32.42 -4.90
C GLU A 70 34.38 32.77 -3.96
N GLN A 71 34.73 31.86 -3.05
CA GLN A 71 35.72 32.08 -2.00
C GLN A 71 37.11 31.58 -2.41
N GLU A 72 37.16 30.46 -3.11
CA GLU A 72 38.42 29.78 -3.43
C GLU A 72 38.49 29.37 -4.90
N PRO A 73 39.47 29.92 -5.65
CA PRO A 73 39.68 29.56 -7.03
C PRO A 73 40.60 28.33 -7.17
N ASN A 74 40.34 27.49 -8.17
CA ASN A 74 41.23 26.41 -8.64
C ASN A 74 41.45 25.27 -7.63
N LEU A 75 40.37 24.74 -7.06
CA LEU A 75 40.39 23.51 -6.28
C LEU A 75 40.34 22.27 -7.19
N GLU A 76 40.87 21.15 -6.70
CA GLU A 76 40.81 19.85 -7.38
C GLU A 76 39.78 18.95 -6.71
N CYS A 77 39.13 18.09 -7.49
CA CYS A 77 38.18 17.11 -6.98
C CYS A 77 38.71 16.36 -5.74
N PRO A 78 37.96 16.32 -4.63
CA PRO A 78 38.40 15.67 -3.41
C PRO A 78 38.37 14.14 -3.48
N ASP A 79 37.48 13.56 -4.29
CA ASP A 79 37.32 12.11 -4.39
C ASP A 79 36.85 11.63 -5.78
N TYR A 80 37.70 10.90 -6.49
CA TYR A 80 37.42 10.30 -7.81
C TYR A 80 36.90 8.85 -7.74
N VAL A 81 36.77 8.27 -6.54
CA VAL A 81 36.58 6.82 -6.34
C VAL A 81 35.19 6.50 -5.83
N THR A 82 34.69 7.21 -4.82
CA THR A 82 33.45 6.83 -4.10
C THR A 82 32.23 6.68 -5.01
N ALA A 83 32.13 7.51 -6.05
CA ALA A 83 31.01 7.50 -6.98
C ALA A 83 31.26 6.74 -8.29
N GLY A 84 32.37 6.00 -8.37
CA GLY A 84 32.73 5.18 -9.51
C GLY A 84 33.47 5.93 -10.63
N PRO A 85 33.61 5.32 -11.82
CA PRO A 85 34.44 5.86 -12.89
C PRO A 85 33.86 7.17 -13.46
N ASN A 86 34.75 8.07 -13.88
CA ASN A 86 34.41 9.37 -14.47
C ASN A 86 33.46 10.19 -13.59
N SER A 87 33.74 10.19 -12.28
CA SER A 87 32.94 10.89 -11.28
C SER A 87 33.82 11.66 -10.30
N CYS A 88 33.22 12.66 -9.67
CA CYS A 88 33.80 13.38 -8.55
C CYS A 88 32.75 13.49 -7.45
N HIS A 89 33.08 12.97 -6.27
CA HIS A 89 32.24 13.03 -5.07
C HIS A 89 32.74 14.14 -4.15
N PHE A 90 31.83 14.99 -3.68
CA PHE A 90 32.08 16.06 -2.73
C PHE A 90 31.39 15.69 -1.42
N ASP A 91 32.18 15.39 -0.40
CA ASP A 91 31.65 15.08 0.93
C ASP A 91 31.10 16.34 1.63
N SER A 92 30.63 16.17 2.87
CA SER A 92 30.10 17.25 3.68
C SER A 92 31.10 18.36 4.00
N SER A 93 32.41 18.09 3.94
CA SER A 93 33.43 19.10 4.22
C SER A 93 33.76 19.97 3.01
N HIS A 94 33.45 19.48 1.80
CA HIS A 94 33.65 20.20 0.54
C HIS A 94 32.33 20.74 -0.05
N THR A 95 31.20 20.49 0.61
CA THR A 95 29.87 20.88 0.17
C THR A 95 29.33 22.03 1.02
N SER A 96 28.84 23.08 0.36
CA SER A 96 28.19 24.24 0.98
C SER A 96 26.98 24.65 0.16
N ILE A 97 25.83 24.76 0.82
CA ILE A 97 24.61 25.26 0.19
C ILE A 97 24.71 26.76 -0.10
N TRP A 98 23.93 27.25 -1.07
CA TRP A 98 23.91 28.66 -1.50
C TRP A 98 25.27 29.18 -1.99
N THR A 99 26.17 28.26 -2.35
CA THR A 99 27.45 28.56 -2.96
C THR A 99 27.42 28.04 -4.40
N VAL A 100 27.82 28.88 -5.35
CA VAL A 100 27.92 28.47 -6.75
C VAL A 100 29.25 27.75 -6.96
N TYR A 101 29.17 26.51 -7.43
CA TYR A 101 30.32 25.70 -7.83
C TYR A 101 30.43 25.74 -9.35
N CYS A 102 31.59 26.15 -9.86
CA CYS A 102 31.87 26.07 -11.29
C CYS A 102 32.95 25.02 -11.54
N LEU A 103 32.55 23.91 -12.17
CA LEU A 103 33.37 22.72 -12.40
C LEU A 103 33.86 22.66 -13.85
N THR A 104 35.05 22.11 -14.05
CA THR A 104 35.66 21.88 -15.37
C THR A 104 36.43 20.56 -15.36
N VAL A 105 36.25 19.75 -16.40
CA VAL A 105 36.99 18.49 -16.58
C VAL A 105 38.04 18.66 -17.65
N ILE A 106 39.27 18.27 -17.34
CA ILE A 106 40.42 18.28 -18.24
C ILE A 106 40.81 16.83 -18.52
N ALA A 107 40.68 16.41 -19.77
CA ALA A 107 41.21 15.14 -20.26
C ALA A 107 42.63 15.36 -20.79
N ILE A 108 43.61 14.76 -20.12
CA ILE A 108 45.04 14.85 -20.44
C ILE A 108 45.40 13.62 -21.28
N THR A 109 45.88 13.87 -22.50
CA THR A 109 46.41 12.84 -23.41
C THR A 109 47.89 13.04 -23.64
N THR A 110 48.56 12.11 -24.34
CA THR A 110 49.98 12.25 -24.68
C THR A 110 50.27 13.43 -25.62
N HIS A 111 49.26 13.87 -26.38
CA HIS A 111 49.43 14.89 -27.40
C HIS A 111 48.90 16.26 -26.97
N ARG A 112 47.74 16.30 -26.31
CA ARG A 112 47.07 17.55 -25.92
C ARG A 112 46.11 17.37 -24.75
N ASN A 113 45.80 18.49 -24.10
CA ASN A 113 44.74 18.54 -23.09
C ASN A 113 43.45 18.99 -23.74
N TYR A 114 42.34 18.37 -23.33
CA TYR A 114 41.00 18.71 -23.78
C TYR A 114 40.18 19.14 -22.57
N THR A 115 39.77 20.40 -22.57
CA THR A 115 39.01 20.99 -21.47
C THR A 115 37.53 21.02 -21.83
N SER A 116 36.68 20.62 -20.89
CA SER A 116 35.23 20.72 -21.03
C SER A 116 34.76 22.17 -21.02
N GLN A 117 33.50 22.40 -21.41
CA GLN A 117 32.83 23.64 -21.02
C GLN A 117 32.70 23.70 -19.49
N GLN A 118 32.75 24.91 -18.94
CA GLN A 118 32.54 25.14 -17.52
C GLN A 118 31.08 24.88 -17.16
N HIS A 119 30.85 24.10 -16.12
CA HIS A 119 29.52 23.74 -15.63
C HIS A 119 29.32 24.36 -14.25
N CYS A 120 28.46 25.37 -14.14
CA CYS A 120 28.18 26.04 -12.87
C CYS A 120 26.83 25.60 -12.29
N LEU A 121 26.79 25.33 -10.99
CA LEU A 121 25.61 24.86 -10.27
C LEU A 121 25.55 25.40 -8.83
N ASP A 122 24.34 25.46 -8.27
CA ASP A 122 24.10 25.55 -6.83
C ASP A 122 23.61 24.18 -6.35
N VAL A 123 24.19 23.70 -5.24
CA VAL A 123 23.84 22.41 -4.63
C VAL A 123 22.33 22.30 -4.38
N ALA A 124 21.67 23.39 -3.99
CA ALA A 124 20.23 23.42 -3.72
C ALA A 124 19.35 23.16 -4.97
N GLU A 125 19.86 23.44 -6.17
CA GLU A 125 19.13 23.26 -7.42
C GLU A 125 19.27 21.84 -7.99
N ILE A 126 20.38 21.16 -7.69
CA ILE A 126 20.67 19.79 -8.14
C ILE A 126 20.19 18.71 -7.15
N VAL A 127 19.33 19.09 -6.20
CA VAL A 127 18.81 18.15 -5.21
C VAL A 127 17.83 17.20 -5.84
N GLN A 128 18.21 15.94 -5.96
CA GLN A 128 17.33 14.85 -6.36
C GLN A 128 17.28 13.82 -5.23
N THR A 129 16.22 13.92 -4.44
CA THR A 129 16.03 13.19 -3.19
C THR A 129 15.91 11.69 -3.40
N GLU A 130 16.15 10.94 -2.33
CA GLU A 130 15.85 9.51 -2.29
C GLU A 130 14.36 9.21 -2.45
N ILE A 131 14.03 8.01 -2.89
CA ILE A 131 12.65 7.58 -3.11
C ILE A 131 11.89 7.37 -1.79
N PRO A 132 10.58 7.68 -1.72
CA PRO A 132 9.76 7.27 -0.59
C PRO A 132 9.72 5.74 -0.43
N VAL A 133 9.71 5.27 0.82
CA VAL A 133 9.70 3.85 1.18
C VAL A 133 8.53 3.52 2.11
N ASN A 134 8.24 2.23 2.26
CA ASN A 134 7.14 1.72 3.10
C ASN A 134 5.77 2.28 2.72
N VAL A 135 5.46 2.27 1.41
CA VAL A 135 4.11 2.65 0.93
C VAL A 135 3.12 1.58 1.37
N THR A 136 2.17 1.96 2.21
CA THR A 136 1.13 1.06 2.75
C THR A 136 -0.25 1.69 2.61
N TYR A 137 -1.29 0.87 2.77
CA TYR A 137 -2.67 1.36 2.78
C TYR A 137 -3.47 0.75 3.92
N ASN A 138 -4.45 1.49 4.41
CA ASN A 138 -5.48 1.00 5.30
C ASN A 138 -6.85 1.44 4.77
N LEU A 139 -7.81 0.52 4.73
CA LEU A 139 -9.15 0.81 4.26
C LEU A 139 -9.96 1.48 5.37
N THR A 140 -10.47 2.68 5.10
CA THR A 140 -11.35 3.42 6.01
C THR A 140 -12.79 3.27 5.53
N ASN A 141 -13.73 3.11 6.48
CA ASN A 141 -15.14 3.04 6.12
C ASN A 141 -15.58 4.40 5.58
N ALA A 142 -15.98 4.44 4.31
CA ALA A 142 -16.77 5.55 3.80
C ALA A 142 -18.01 5.68 4.68
N GLY A 143 -18.40 6.93 4.98
CA GLY A 143 -19.66 7.24 5.64
C GLY A 143 -20.84 6.53 4.97
N SER A 144 -22.01 6.55 5.61
CA SER A 144 -23.26 5.85 5.28
C SER A 144 -23.70 5.75 3.81
N ASP A 145 -23.04 6.48 2.92
CA ASP A 145 -23.44 6.71 1.55
C ASP A 145 -22.72 5.74 0.62
N GLU A 146 -23.40 5.39 -0.46
CA GLU A 146 -23.10 4.32 -1.41
C GLU A 146 -21.85 4.59 -2.29
N MET A 147 -21.00 5.53 -1.88
CA MET A 147 -19.98 6.21 -2.68
C MET A 147 -18.64 5.47 -2.76
N GLY A 148 -18.59 4.14 -2.59
CA GLY A 148 -17.34 3.37 -2.59
C GLY A 148 -16.63 3.33 -1.23
N GLN A 149 -15.38 2.83 -1.19
CA GLN A 149 -14.60 2.70 0.05
C GLN A 149 -13.46 3.71 0.07
N ASN A 150 -13.07 4.19 1.26
CA ASN A 150 -11.93 5.09 1.39
C ASN A 150 -10.67 4.27 1.71
N ALA A 151 -9.51 4.80 1.30
CA ALA A 151 -8.22 4.21 1.62
C ALA A 151 -7.25 5.30 2.06
N LEU A 152 -6.73 5.17 3.29
CA LEU A 152 -5.61 5.96 3.76
C LEU A 152 -4.32 5.33 3.24
N ILE A 153 -3.58 6.06 2.43
CA ILE A 153 -2.27 5.65 1.94
C ILE A 153 -1.21 6.41 2.72
N SER A 154 -0.19 5.71 3.22
CA SER A 154 0.91 6.29 3.99
C SER A 154 2.26 5.78 3.52
N TRP A 155 3.29 6.59 3.70
CA TRP A 155 4.67 6.27 3.34
C TRP A 155 5.66 6.94 4.31
N THR A 156 6.95 6.68 4.12
CA THR A 156 8.03 7.27 4.92
C THR A 156 9.18 7.71 4.03
N TYR A 157 9.93 8.73 4.47
CA TYR A 157 11.19 9.09 3.84
C TYR A 157 12.34 8.22 4.43
N PRO A 158 13.29 7.71 3.63
CA PRO A 158 14.32 6.78 4.10
C PRO A 158 15.17 7.30 5.26
N VAL A 159 15.38 8.62 5.35
CA VAL A 159 16.12 9.27 6.43
C VAL A 159 15.20 10.26 7.15
N PRO A 160 14.32 9.80 8.06
CA PRO A 160 13.29 10.66 8.67
C PRO A 160 13.85 11.90 9.37
N GLY A 161 15.07 11.82 9.93
CA GLY A 161 15.73 12.93 10.60
C GLY A 161 15.89 14.17 9.72
N HIS A 162 16.18 14.00 8.42
CA HIS A 162 16.32 15.15 7.51
C HIS A 162 15.01 15.95 7.39
N VAL A 163 13.86 15.28 7.46
CA VAL A 163 12.55 15.94 7.34
C VAL A 163 12.09 16.45 8.71
N GLN A 164 12.23 15.63 9.76
CA GLN A 164 11.74 15.94 11.10
C GLN A 164 12.43 17.16 11.72
N TYR A 165 13.75 17.30 11.50
CA TYR A 165 14.52 18.44 11.98
C TYR A 165 14.51 19.63 11.02
N GLY A 166 13.78 19.54 9.90
CA GLY A 166 13.62 20.63 8.94
C GLY A 166 14.83 20.91 8.05
N TRP A 167 15.76 19.95 7.94
CA TRP A 167 16.89 20.06 7.00
C TRP A 167 16.42 20.06 5.55
N ILE A 168 15.45 19.20 5.22
CA ILE A 168 14.83 19.14 3.90
C ILE A 168 13.30 19.18 4.00
N THR A 169 12.70 20.10 3.24
CA THR A 169 11.24 20.17 3.09
C THR A 169 10.82 19.47 1.82
N LEU A 170 10.02 18.41 1.96
CA LEU A 170 9.58 17.58 0.84
C LEU A 170 8.15 17.92 0.39
N VAL A 171 7.93 17.78 -0.90
CA VAL A 171 6.60 17.73 -1.51
C VAL A 171 6.46 16.41 -2.25
N TYR A 172 5.35 15.73 -2.03
CA TYR A 172 5.04 14.43 -2.61
C TYR A 172 4.03 14.54 -3.74
N GLU A 173 4.16 13.62 -4.68
CA GLU A 173 3.16 13.32 -5.71
C GLU A 173 2.79 11.85 -5.59
N LEU A 174 1.51 11.58 -5.43
CA LEU A 174 0.96 10.23 -5.46
C LEU A 174 0.22 10.03 -6.77
N GLN A 175 0.46 8.89 -7.42
CA GLN A 175 -0.29 8.45 -8.58
C GLN A 175 -0.96 7.11 -8.29
N TYR A 176 -2.20 6.97 -8.74
CA TYR A 176 -2.93 5.72 -8.66
C TYR A 176 -3.75 5.47 -9.93
N ARG A 177 -3.96 4.21 -10.26
CA ARG A 177 -4.77 3.79 -11.41
C ARG A 177 -5.36 2.40 -11.15
N HIS A 178 -6.35 2.02 -11.95
CA HIS A 178 -6.80 0.63 -11.98
C HIS A 178 -5.69 -0.28 -12.54
N VAL A 179 -5.58 -1.50 -12.04
CA VAL A 179 -4.60 -2.48 -12.57
C VAL A 179 -4.82 -2.73 -14.06
N THR A 180 -6.08 -2.79 -14.48
CA THR A 180 -6.54 -3.05 -15.86
C THR A 180 -6.24 -1.91 -16.84
N GLU A 181 -6.09 -0.68 -16.35
CA GLU A 181 -5.84 0.51 -17.17
C GLU A 181 -4.40 0.98 -16.99
N SER A 182 -3.50 0.71 -17.93
CA SER A 182 -2.06 1.02 -17.75
C SER A 182 -1.73 2.51 -17.78
N ASP A 183 -2.48 3.30 -18.56
CA ASP A 183 -2.10 4.66 -18.94
C ASP A 183 -2.94 5.75 -18.24
N ASN A 184 -3.99 5.36 -17.50
CA ASN A 184 -4.92 6.28 -16.83
C ASN A 184 -4.52 6.59 -15.39
N TRP A 185 -3.37 7.25 -15.19
CA TRP A 185 -2.93 7.68 -13.87
C TRP A 185 -3.75 8.86 -13.34
N LYS A 186 -4.36 8.68 -12.17
CA LYS A 186 -4.94 9.75 -11.36
C LYS A 186 -3.88 10.28 -10.40
N VAL A 187 -3.72 11.61 -10.35
CA VAL A 187 -2.63 12.27 -9.61
C VAL A 187 -3.18 13.01 -8.40
N LYS A 188 -2.48 12.91 -7.26
CA LYS A 188 -2.66 13.71 -6.05
C LYS A 188 -1.37 14.48 -5.78
N TYR A 189 -1.44 15.79 -5.98
CA TYR A 189 -0.34 16.73 -5.77
C TYR A 189 -0.91 18.14 -5.59
N PRO A 190 -0.27 19.01 -4.77
CA PRO A 190 0.88 18.75 -3.92
C PRO A 190 0.48 18.13 -2.58
N LEU A 191 1.26 17.18 -2.09
CA LEU A 191 1.11 16.58 -0.77
C LEU A 191 2.31 16.97 0.10
N ARG A 192 2.06 17.46 1.32
CA ARG A 192 3.13 17.81 2.29
C ARG A 192 3.28 16.77 3.38
N GLU A 193 2.17 16.16 3.77
CA GLU A 193 2.17 15.05 4.72
C GLU A 193 2.53 13.75 3.99
N PRO A 194 3.18 12.80 4.68
CA PRO A 194 3.54 11.51 4.11
C PRO A 194 2.36 10.52 4.12
N GLN A 195 1.15 11.04 3.96
CA GLN A 195 -0.10 10.29 3.92
C GLN A 195 -1.17 11.06 3.16
N VAL A 196 -2.13 10.33 2.56
CA VAL A 196 -3.31 10.92 1.91
C VAL A 196 -4.46 9.93 1.92
N GLU A 197 -5.67 10.42 2.18
CA GLU A 197 -6.89 9.62 2.05
C GLU A 197 -7.45 9.73 0.63
N LEU A 198 -7.62 8.58 -0.02
CA LEU A 198 -8.34 8.44 -1.28
C LEU A 198 -9.80 8.13 -0.97
N LEU A 199 -10.70 9.00 -1.44
CA LEU A 199 -12.12 8.91 -1.18
C LEU A 199 -12.85 8.22 -2.32
N GLY A 200 -13.85 7.42 -1.97
CA GLY A 200 -14.83 6.86 -2.90
C GLY A 200 -14.24 6.00 -4.01
N LEU A 201 -13.36 5.07 -3.64
CA LEU A 201 -12.80 4.09 -4.56
C LEU A 201 -13.85 3.01 -4.88
N SER A 202 -13.97 2.67 -6.17
CA SER A 202 -14.80 1.57 -6.62
C SER A 202 -14.15 0.23 -6.30
N VAL A 203 -14.96 -0.84 -6.29
CA VAL A 203 -14.50 -2.22 -6.09
C VAL A 203 -13.64 -2.64 -7.28
N ASP A 204 -12.32 -2.61 -7.09
CA ASP A 204 -11.32 -3.07 -8.05
C ASP A 204 -9.93 -3.12 -7.38
N ASP A 205 -8.95 -3.61 -8.13
CA ASP A 205 -7.53 -3.53 -7.80
C ASP A 205 -6.89 -2.27 -8.40
N TYR A 206 -6.11 -1.59 -7.57
CA TYR A 206 -5.40 -0.36 -7.90
C TYR A 206 -3.89 -0.54 -7.77
N VAL A 207 -3.14 0.13 -8.65
CA VAL A 207 -1.70 0.33 -8.51
C VAL A 207 -1.45 1.74 -8.01
N VAL A 208 -0.65 1.87 -6.97
CA VAL A 208 -0.27 3.14 -6.35
C VAL A 208 1.24 3.29 -6.37
N ARG A 209 1.73 4.50 -6.66
CA ARG A 209 3.15 4.87 -6.54
C ARG A 209 3.28 6.30 -6.03
N VAL A 210 4.37 6.57 -5.32
CA VAL A 210 4.65 7.87 -4.73
C VAL A 210 6.06 8.29 -5.11
N ARG A 211 6.27 9.57 -5.36
CA ARG A 211 7.60 10.17 -5.47
C ARG A 211 7.65 11.46 -4.67
N CYS A 212 8.85 11.93 -4.37
CA CYS A 212 9.04 13.20 -3.69
C CYS A 212 10.04 14.08 -4.40
N ARG A 213 10.03 15.36 -4.04
CA ARG A 213 11.11 16.29 -4.37
C ARG A 213 11.31 17.26 -3.23
N ALA A 214 12.50 17.83 -3.12
CA ALA A 214 12.71 18.99 -2.29
C ALA A 214 11.87 20.16 -2.81
N GLN A 215 11.27 20.95 -1.91
CA GLN A 215 10.37 22.04 -2.27
C GLN A 215 11.00 23.04 -3.25
N HIS A 216 12.28 23.37 -3.04
CA HIS A 216 13.06 24.31 -3.84
C HIS A 216 13.66 23.70 -5.11
N SER A 217 13.74 22.36 -5.20
CA SER A 217 14.27 21.67 -6.36
C SER A 217 13.16 21.37 -7.38
N LYS A 218 13.53 21.37 -8.66
CA LYS A 218 12.67 20.94 -9.76
C LYS A 218 12.82 19.45 -10.07
N LEU A 219 13.84 18.80 -9.52
CA LEU A 219 14.15 17.39 -9.77
C LEU A 219 13.29 16.50 -8.87
N TRP A 220 12.65 15.52 -9.48
CA TRP A 220 11.88 14.50 -8.77
C TRP A 220 12.77 13.30 -8.44
N SER A 221 12.50 12.68 -7.29
CA SER A 221 12.96 11.32 -7.04
C SER A 221 12.38 10.38 -8.10
N ASP A 222 12.99 9.22 -8.23
CA ASP A 222 12.34 8.12 -8.91
C ASP A 222 11.04 7.72 -8.18
N TRP A 223 10.20 6.97 -8.88
CA TRP A 223 8.99 6.43 -8.29
C TRP A 223 9.34 5.36 -7.25
N SER A 224 8.59 5.36 -6.14
CA SER A 224 8.61 4.28 -5.18
C SER A 224 8.24 2.94 -5.84
N THR A 225 8.56 1.84 -5.17
CA THR A 225 7.97 0.54 -5.49
C THR A 225 6.44 0.65 -5.56
N THR A 226 5.85 0.04 -6.58
CA THR A 226 4.39 0.07 -6.76
C THR A 226 3.70 -0.77 -5.70
N LEU A 227 2.68 -0.19 -5.06
CA LEU A 227 1.79 -0.86 -4.13
C LEU A 227 0.53 -1.31 -4.88
N VAL A 228 0.15 -2.59 -4.72
CA VAL A 228 -1.15 -3.09 -5.19
C VAL A 228 -2.13 -3.01 -4.03
N MET A 229 -3.26 -2.35 -4.25
CA MET A 229 -4.32 -2.12 -3.28
C MET A 229 -5.63 -2.69 -3.81
N SER A 230 -6.24 -3.61 -3.07
CA SER A 230 -7.53 -4.21 -3.42
C SER A 230 -8.67 -3.61 -2.62
N ILE A 231 -9.72 -3.14 -3.30
CA ILE A 231 -10.94 -2.64 -2.68
C ILE A 231 -12.00 -3.75 -2.65
N PRO A 232 -12.35 -4.30 -1.48
CA PRO A 232 -13.29 -5.41 -1.41
C PRO A 232 -14.72 -4.96 -1.72
N PRO A 233 -15.57 -5.87 -2.25
CA PRO A 233 -16.99 -5.58 -2.40
C PRO A 233 -17.64 -5.40 -1.03
N LYS A 234 -18.29 -4.25 -0.82
CA LYS A 234 -19.08 -4.01 0.40
C LYS A 234 -20.33 -4.90 0.37
N PRO A 235 -20.63 -5.68 1.43
CA PRO A 235 -21.90 -6.39 1.51
C PRO A 235 -23.02 -5.35 1.49
N SER A 236 -23.91 -5.42 0.49
CA SER A 236 -24.97 -4.43 0.37
C SER A 236 -25.88 -4.53 1.60
N ALA A 237 -26.11 -3.39 2.27
CA ALA A 237 -27.05 -3.33 3.38
C ALA A 237 -28.44 -3.86 2.98
N GLY A 238 -28.82 -3.69 1.71
CA GLY A 238 -30.01 -4.30 1.12
C GLY A 238 -30.02 -5.84 1.17
N LYS A 239 -28.91 -6.52 0.85
CA LYS A 239 -28.84 -8.00 0.98
C LYS A 239 -28.95 -8.43 2.43
N LEU A 240 -28.32 -7.71 3.35
CA LEU A 240 -28.44 -7.99 4.79
C LEU A 240 -29.87 -7.79 5.29
N LEU A 241 -30.53 -6.70 4.87
CA LEU A 241 -31.93 -6.42 5.23
C LEU A 241 -32.89 -7.46 4.65
N VAL A 242 -32.69 -7.90 3.40
CA VAL A 242 -33.48 -8.98 2.80
C VAL A 242 -33.27 -10.29 3.57
N LEU A 243 -32.04 -10.64 3.92
CA LEU A 243 -31.75 -11.80 4.77
C LEU A 243 -32.43 -11.70 6.15
N ILE A 244 -32.41 -10.52 6.78
CA ILE A 244 -33.07 -10.28 8.08
C ILE A 244 -34.60 -10.36 7.94
N LEU A 245 -35.16 -9.83 6.85
CA LEU A 245 -36.60 -9.90 6.56
C LEU A 245 -37.04 -11.35 6.29
N GLU A 246 -36.30 -12.08 5.45
CA GLU A 246 -36.61 -13.49 5.13
C GLU A 246 -36.52 -14.38 6.37
N THR A 247 -35.46 -14.22 7.17
CA THR A 247 -35.30 -14.98 8.42
C THR A 247 -36.36 -14.58 9.47
N GLY A 248 -36.67 -13.28 9.60
CA GLY A 248 -37.70 -12.78 10.51
C GLY A 248 -39.10 -13.30 10.17
N VAL A 249 -39.48 -13.29 8.89
CA VAL A 249 -40.76 -13.83 8.42
C VAL A 249 -40.80 -15.35 8.61
N GLY A 250 -39.70 -16.05 8.34
CA GLY A 250 -39.60 -17.50 8.57
C GLY A 250 -39.80 -17.89 10.03
N VAL A 251 -39.17 -17.18 10.96
CA VAL A 251 -39.35 -17.40 12.41
C VAL A 251 -40.78 -17.11 12.84
N LEU A 252 -41.38 -16.01 12.36
CA LEU A 252 -42.76 -15.66 12.69
C LEU A 252 -43.76 -16.72 12.22
N ALA A 253 -43.58 -17.23 10.99
CA ALA A 253 -44.42 -18.29 10.45
C ALA A 253 -44.30 -19.59 11.28
N LEU A 254 -43.08 -19.98 11.68
CA LEU A 254 -42.86 -21.14 12.54
C LEU A 254 -43.52 -21.00 13.92
N LEU A 255 -43.48 -19.81 14.51
CA LEU A 255 -44.15 -19.53 15.78
C LEU A 255 -45.67 -19.66 15.68
N VAL A 256 -46.27 -19.16 14.59
CA VAL A 256 -47.72 -19.26 14.34
C VAL A 256 -48.15 -20.72 14.13
N ILE A 257 -47.35 -21.52 13.41
CA ILE A 257 -47.60 -22.95 13.22
C ILE A 257 -47.51 -23.69 14.55
N ALA A 258 -46.45 -23.46 15.33
CA ALA A 258 -46.28 -24.08 16.64
C ALA A 258 -47.45 -23.71 17.60
N PHE A 259 -47.86 -22.44 17.62
CA PHE A 259 -48.99 -22.00 18.45
C PHE A 259 -50.32 -22.63 18.02
N SER A 260 -50.57 -22.73 16.71
CA SER A 260 -51.75 -23.42 16.16
C SER A 260 -51.79 -24.90 16.58
N LEU A 261 -50.65 -25.60 16.54
CA LEU A 261 -50.54 -26.99 16.98
C LEU A 261 -50.80 -27.14 18.48
N VAL A 262 -50.31 -26.22 19.31
CA VAL A 262 -50.58 -26.21 20.76
C VAL A 262 -52.07 -25.98 21.06
N LEU A 263 -52.74 -25.08 20.33
CA LEU A 263 -54.18 -24.86 20.48
C LEU A 263 -55.01 -26.08 20.04
N GLN A 264 -54.62 -26.73 18.93
CA GLN A 264 -55.29 -27.95 18.47
C GLN A 264 -55.11 -29.11 19.45
N THR A 265 -53.91 -29.31 19.98
CA THR A 265 -53.66 -30.36 21.00
C THR A 265 -54.43 -30.10 22.30
N LYS A 266 -54.59 -28.83 22.72
CA LYS A 266 -55.49 -28.49 23.84
C LYS A 266 -56.96 -28.81 23.54
N ARG A 267 -57.46 -28.47 22.35
CA ARG A 267 -58.83 -28.78 21.90
C ARG A 267 -59.08 -30.29 21.81
N ILE A 268 -58.10 -31.07 21.32
CA ILE A 268 -58.19 -32.54 21.26
C ILE A 268 -58.15 -33.14 22.67
N LYS A 269 -57.35 -32.59 23.58
CA LYS A 269 -57.28 -33.04 24.97
C LYS A 269 -58.61 -32.85 25.72
N GLU A 270 -59.37 -31.79 25.43
CA GLU A 270 -60.74 -31.59 25.95
C GLU A 270 -61.78 -32.53 25.32
N PHE A 271 -61.56 -32.97 24.08
CA PHE A 271 -62.48 -33.89 23.38
C PHE A 271 -62.24 -35.37 23.72
N PHE A 272 -60.98 -35.77 23.97
CA PHE A 272 -60.60 -37.17 24.26
C PHE A 272 -60.56 -37.54 25.75
N LEU A 273 -60.52 -36.56 26.66
CA LEU A 273 -60.62 -36.82 28.10
C LEU A 273 -62.04 -36.45 28.57
N PRO A 274 -63.01 -37.39 28.59
CA PRO A 274 -64.27 -37.15 29.28
C PRO A 274 -64.00 -36.81 30.75
N ALA A 275 -64.86 -35.99 31.35
CA ALA A 275 -64.80 -35.70 32.78
C ALA A 275 -64.76 -37.03 33.55
N ILE A 276 -63.65 -37.30 34.24
CA ILE A 276 -63.47 -38.52 35.02
C ILE A 276 -64.63 -38.59 36.02
N PRO A 277 -65.45 -39.67 36.00
CA PRO A 277 -66.53 -39.82 36.95
C PRO A 277 -65.93 -39.81 38.36
N LYS A 278 -66.50 -38.98 39.25
CA LYS A 278 -66.11 -38.95 40.66
C LYS A 278 -66.11 -40.39 41.20
N SER A 279 -64.96 -40.89 41.61
CA SER A 279 -64.85 -42.17 42.29
C SER A 279 -65.59 -42.08 43.62
N GLN A 280 -66.82 -42.60 43.68
CA GLN A 280 -67.44 -42.96 44.95
C GLN A 280 -66.81 -44.28 45.38
N ILE A 281 -65.67 -44.20 46.05
CA ILE A 281 -65.16 -45.33 46.82
C ILE A 281 -66.06 -45.39 48.05
N ILE A 282 -66.95 -46.39 48.09
CA ILE A 282 -67.82 -46.66 49.23
C ILE A 282 -66.92 -46.91 50.45
N GLY A 283 -67.00 -46.02 51.44
CA GLY A 283 -66.35 -46.18 52.75
C GLY A 283 -65.45 -45.02 53.19
N ILE A 284 -65.13 -44.04 52.33
CA ILE A 284 -64.27 -42.90 52.72
C ILE A 284 -64.98 -41.59 52.40
N ASP A 285 -65.31 -40.82 53.46
CA ASP A 285 -65.94 -39.50 53.32
C ASP A 285 -64.95 -38.52 52.66
N PRO A 286 -65.27 -37.94 51.48
CA PRO A 286 -64.40 -37.00 50.77
C PRO A 286 -64.14 -35.69 51.55
N VAL A 287 -64.90 -35.43 52.61
CA VAL A 287 -64.68 -34.26 53.49
C VAL A 287 -63.46 -34.46 54.40
N LEU A 288 -63.12 -35.70 54.77
CA LEU A 288 -61.96 -36.00 55.62
C LEU A 288 -60.62 -35.91 54.87
N LEU A 289 -60.59 -36.32 53.60
CA LEU A 289 -59.40 -36.20 52.74
C LEU A 289 -59.02 -34.74 52.47
N LYS A 290 -60.00 -33.83 52.46
CA LYS A 290 -59.76 -32.39 52.21
C LYS A 290 -59.26 -31.65 53.46
N LYS A 291 -59.40 -32.23 54.66
CA LYS A 291 -59.06 -31.59 55.94
C LYS A 291 -57.68 -31.98 56.49
N GLY A 292 -56.94 -32.87 55.83
CA GLY A 292 -55.51 -33.07 56.10
C GLY A 292 -55.20 -33.53 57.53
N ASN A 293 -55.92 -34.55 58.02
CA ASN A 293 -55.53 -35.26 59.25
C ASN A 293 -55.09 -36.68 58.87
N LEU A 294 -53.81 -36.81 58.47
CA LEU A 294 -53.21 -38.04 57.93
C LEU A 294 -52.90 -39.10 59.01
N ASP A 295 -52.84 -38.70 60.28
CA ASP A 295 -52.40 -39.58 61.37
C ASP A 295 -53.45 -40.66 61.73
N GLU A 296 -54.73 -40.37 61.52
CA GLU A 296 -55.83 -41.30 61.81
C GLU A 296 -56.04 -42.32 60.67
N ILE A 297 -55.64 -41.97 59.45
CA ILE A 297 -55.67 -42.86 58.29
C ILE A 297 -54.61 -43.96 58.43
N ASN A 298 -53.44 -43.63 58.96
CA ASN A 298 -52.34 -44.59 59.14
C ASN A 298 -52.68 -45.70 60.17
N CYS A 299 -53.50 -45.38 61.18
CA CYS A 299 -53.99 -46.35 62.17
C CYS A 299 -55.04 -47.33 61.62
N GLN A 300 -55.77 -46.98 60.56
CA GLN A 300 -56.68 -47.91 59.90
C GLN A 300 -55.96 -48.87 58.94
N PHE A 301 -54.86 -48.43 58.31
CA PHE A 301 -54.07 -49.27 57.42
C PHE A 301 -53.18 -50.28 58.16
N SER A 302 -52.83 -50.05 59.43
CA SER A 302 -52.05 -50.98 60.24
C SER A 302 -52.82 -52.24 60.70
N ASN A 303 -54.17 -52.22 60.64
CA ASN A 303 -55.01 -53.39 60.95
C ASN A 303 -55.16 -54.39 59.79
N PHE A 304 -54.70 -54.05 58.58
CA PHE A 304 -54.58 -55.03 57.49
C PHE A 304 -53.21 -55.71 57.58
N HIS A 305 -53.21 -56.95 58.09
CA HIS A 305 -52.04 -57.82 58.14
C HIS A 305 -51.41 -58.03 56.75
N SER A 306 -50.45 -57.18 56.40
CA SER A 306 -49.24 -57.44 55.57
C SER A 306 -48.57 -56.15 55.05
N TYR A 307 -48.71 -55.01 55.74
CA TYR A 307 -47.98 -53.80 55.34
C TYR A 307 -46.79 -53.52 56.25
N ARG A 308 -45.58 -53.59 55.69
CA ARG A 308 -44.34 -53.13 56.34
C ARG A 308 -44.00 -51.75 55.77
N PRO A 309 -44.01 -50.68 56.57
CA PRO A 309 -43.67 -49.35 56.08
C PRO A 309 -42.18 -49.30 55.71
N PRO A 310 -41.81 -48.71 54.54
CA PRO A 310 -40.42 -48.46 54.23
C PRO A 310 -39.87 -47.36 55.15
N SER A 311 -38.73 -47.63 55.79
CA SER A 311 -37.96 -46.65 56.55
C SER A 311 -37.34 -45.64 55.58
N SER A 312 -37.99 -44.49 55.43
CA SER A 312 -37.43 -43.32 54.76
C SER A 312 -36.45 -42.64 55.73
N SER A 313 -35.15 -42.83 55.52
CA SER A 313 -34.13 -41.93 56.08
C SER A 313 -34.28 -40.56 55.41
N GLU A 314 -34.30 -39.50 56.23
CA GLU A 314 -34.26 -38.11 55.77
C GLU A 314 -32.94 -37.83 55.05
N ASP A 315 -32.97 -37.80 53.72
CA ASP A 315 -31.87 -37.24 52.95
C ASP A 315 -32.01 -35.71 52.91
N VAL A 316 -31.04 -35.11 53.61
CA VAL A 316 -30.82 -33.70 53.87
C VAL A 316 -30.57 -32.94 52.55
N TRP A 317 -31.26 -31.81 52.40
CA TRP A 317 -31.11 -30.87 51.30
C TRP A 317 -29.78 -30.11 51.39
N ASP A 318 -28.86 -30.34 50.46
CA ASP A 318 -27.69 -29.49 50.28
C ASP A 318 -27.93 -28.40 49.24
N HIS A 319 -27.82 -27.15 49.72
CA HIS A 319 -27.81 -25.93 48.94
C HIS A 319 -26.48 -25.78 48.17
N VAL A 320 -26.52 -25.82 46.83
CA VAL A 320 -25.36 -25.44 46.01
C VAL A 320 -25.39 -23.93 45.73
N LYS A 321 -24.39 -23.26 46.31
CA LYS A 321 -24.08 -21.83 46.15
C LYS A 321 -23.55 -21.50 44.75
N THR A 322 -23.95 -20.32 44.30
CA THR A 322 -23.37 -19.54 43.20
C THR A 322 -21.89 -19.18 43.46
N ILE A 323 -21.05 -19.33 42.44
CA ILE A 323 -19.65 -18.86 42.41
C ILE A 323 -19.59 -17.58 41.56
N PRO A 324 -19.01 -16.47 42.05
CA PRO A 324 -18.66 -15.33 41.21
C PRO A 324 -17.30 -15.57 40.52
N ARG A 325 -17.22 -15.28 39.21
CA ARG A 325 -15.93 -15.15 38.51
C ARG A 325 -15.39 -13.75 38.75
N GLY A 326 -14.21 -13.68 39.36
CA GLY A 326 -13.30 -12.54 39.23
C GLY A 326 -12.55 -12.59 37.92
#